data_AF-A0A1X1WB84-F1
#
_entry.id   AF-A0A1X1WB84-F1
#
_cell.length_a   1.000
_cell.length_b   1.000
_cell.length_c   1.000
_cell.angle_alpha   90.00
_cell.angle_beta   90.00
_cell.angle_gamma   90.00
#
_symmetry.space_group_name_H-M   'P 1'
#
loop_
_entity.id
_entity.type
_entity.pdbx_description
1 polymer ?
#
loop_
_entity_poly.entity_id
_entity_poly.type
_entity_poly.pdbx_seq_one_letter_code
_entity_poly.pdbx_strand_id
1 'polypeptide(L)'
;MVPPIVATRLVTHWAAVIDFVDDGLLNGSPELVEKTETVPANSGRHAYTRTALVTPRGQSLIESYIVDGMGHAHPGPAGQGLFTDRAGPDSSSIAWDFAKSHPRRR
;
A
#
# COMPACT_ATOMS: atom_id res chain seq x y z
N MET A 1 -17.49 5.50 0.53
CA MET A 1 -16.38 4.68 -0.02
C MET A 1 -15.53 5.57 -0.91
N VAL A 2 -14.21 5.53 -0.74
CA VAL A 2 -13.28 6.27 -1.60
C VAL A 2 -13.10 5.52 -2.93
N PRO A 3 -13.23 6.18 -4.10
CA PRO A 3 -13.08 5.51 -5.39
C PRO A 3 -11.71 4.84 -5.55
N PRO A 4 -11.64 3.53 -5.87
CA PRO A 4 -10.36 2.81 -6.02
C PRO A 4 -9.45 3.37 -7.12
N ILE A 5 -10.00 4.10 -8.10
CA ILE A 5 -9.25 4.67 -9.22
C ILE A 5 -8.09 5.59 -8.77
N VAL A 6 -8.22 6.25 -7.61
CA VAL A 6 -7.15 7.09 -7.07
C VAL A 6 -5.97 6.23 -6.64
N ALA A 7 -6.22 5.08 -6.00
CA ALA A 7 -5.18 4.12 -5.64
C ALA A 7 -4.48 3.57 -6.89
N THR A 8 -5.24 3.18 -7.92
CA THR A 8 -4.67 2.71 -9.20
C THR A 8 -3.74 3.77 -9.81
N ARG A 9 -4.16 5.05 -9.84
CA ARG A 9 -3.34 6.15 -10.37
C ARG A 9 -2.06 6.36 -9.56
N LEU A 10 -2.12 6.26 -8.23
CA LEU A 10 -0.94 6.36 -7.36
C LEU A 10 0.03 5.20 -7.60
N VAL A 11 -0.46 3.97 -7.75
CA VAL A 11 0.36 2.80 -8.08
C VAL A 11 1.05 3.00 -9.43
N THR A 12 0.31 3.40 -10.47
CA THR A 12 0.88 3.67 -11.80
C THR A 12 1.93 4.78 -11.76
N HIS A 13 1.65 5.87 -11.04
CA HIS A 13 2.61 6.98 -10.91
C HIS A 13 3.89 6.52 -10.23
N TRP A 14 3.81 5.85 -9.07
CA TRP A 14 5.01 5.38 -8.38
C TRP A 14 5.78 4.32 -9.16
N ALA A 15 5.09 3.46 -9.93
CA ALA A 15 5.74 2.49 -10.80
C ALA A 15 6.58 3.20 -11.88
N ALA A 16 6.04 4.25 -12.50
CA ALA A 16 6.78 5.05 -13.49
C ALA A 16 7.96 5.83 -12.86
N VAL A 17 7.81 6.32 -11.62
CA VAL A 17 8.92 6.96 -10.90
C VAL A 17 10.02 5.95 -10.59
N ILE A 18 9.67 4.76 -10.13
CA ILE A 18 10.63 3.68 -9.87
C ILE A 18 11.33 3.27 -11.17
N ASP A 19 10.58 3.15 -12.27
CA ASP A 19 11.10 2.82 -13.60
C ASP A 19 12.20 3.80 -14.00
N PHE A 20 11.86 5.09 -13.94
CA PHE A 20 12.81 6.15 -14.25
C PHE A 20 14.00 6.24 -13.29
N VAL A 21 13.82 5.93 -12.00
CA VAL A 21 14.91 5.97 -11.01
C VAL A 21 15.91 4.82 -11.20
N ASP A 22 15.49 3.69 -11.77
CA ASP A 22 16.33 2.51 -11.97
C ASP A 22 17.44 2.76 -13.00
N ASP A 23 17.09 3.25 -14.20
CA ASP A 23 18.04 3.42 -15.31
C ASP A 23 17.88 4.74 -16.10
N GLY A 24 16.95 5.61 -15.71
CA GLY A 24 16.68 6.88 -16.40
C GLY A 24 15.76 6.75 -17.62
N LEU A 25 15.14 5.59 -17.85
CA LEU A 25 14.20 5.33 -18.93
C LEU A 25 12.82 4.94 -18.39
N LEU A 26 11.81 4.96 -19.26
CA LEU A 26 10.47 4.44 -18.94
C LEU A 26 10.25 3.17 -19.75
N ASN A 27 10.95 2.10 -19.39
CA ASN A 27 11.03 0.85 -20.15
C ASN A 27 10.47 -0.36 -19.38
N GLY A 28 9.92 -0.15 -18.18
CA GLY A 28 9.43 -1.19 -17.31
C GLY A 28 10.53 -1.91 -16.51
N SER A 29 11.67 -1.26 -16.27
CA SER A 29 12.76 -1.77 -15.42
C SER A 29 12.74 -1.07 -14.06
N PRO A 30 12.80 -1.77 -12.92
CA PRO A 30 12.93 -3.20 -12.79
C PRO A 30 11.62 -3.92 -13.11
N GLU A 31 11.71 -5.17 -13.54
CA GLU A 31 10.55 -6.05 -13.65
C GLU A 31 9.92 -6.23 -12.26
N LEU A 32 8.63 -5.94 -12.15
CA LEU A 32 7.85 -6.09 -10.92
C LEU A 32 6.74 -7.12 -11.11
N VAL A 33 6.60 -8.01 -10.13
CA VAL A 33 5.54 -9.01 -10.09
C VAL A 33 4.48 -8.55 -9.11
N GLU A 34 3.21 -8.59 -9.51
CA GLU A 34 2.10 -8.31 -8.62
C GLU A 34 1.83 -9.50 -7.69
N LYS A 35 1.69 -9.24 -6.40
CA LYS A 35 1.25 -10.19 -5.37
C LYS A 35 0.07 -9.61 -4.61
N THR A 36 -1.03 -10.36 -4.58
CA THR A 36 -2.27 -9.93 -3.93
C THR A 36 -2.61 -10.85 -2.76
N GLU A 37 -3.01 -10.26 -1.64
CA GLU A 37 -3.45 -10.91 -0.42
C GLU A 37 -4.74 -10.26 0.05
N THR A 38 -5.76 -11.08 0.32
CA THR A 38 -7.03 -10.62 0.89
C THR A 38 -7.11 -11.05 2.35
N VAL A 39 -7.33 -10.07 3.22
CA VAL A 39 -7.59 -10.30 4.64
C VAL A 39 -9.09 -10.15 4.87
N PRO A 40 -9.79 -11.21 5.30
CA PRO A 40 -11.23 -11.14 5.54
C PRO A 40 -11.54 -10.26 6.76
N ALA A 41 -12.77 -9.72 6.79
CA ALA A 41 -13.28 -9.04 7.96
C ALA A 41 -13.31 -10.01 9.16
N ASN A 42 -13.00 -9.49 10.34
CA ASN A 42 -13.14 -10.22 11.61
C ASN A 42 -13.68 -9.26 12.68
N SER A 43 -13.98 -9.76 13.88
CA SER A 43 -14.67 -9.05 14.97
C SER A 43 -14.27 -7.57 15.14
N GLY A 44 -15.02 -6.66 14.50
CA GLY A 44 -14.79 -5.22 14.57
C GLY A 44 -13.70 -4.66 13.66
N ARG A 45 -13.22 -5.43 12.67
CA ARG A 45 -12.22 -5.03 11.67
C ARG A 45 -12.76 -5.15 10.25
N HIS A 46 -12.42 -4.17 9.42
CA HIS A 46 -12.73 -4.21 7.99
C HIS A 46 -11.90 -5.27 7.28
N ALA A 47 -12.49 -5.90 6.26
CA ALA A 47 -11.72 -6.65 5.28
C ALA A 47 -10.84 -5.66 4.48
N TYR A 48 -9.71 -6.14 3.97
CA TYR A 48 -8.92 -5.37 3.02
C TYR A 48 -8.18 -6.28 2.04
N THR A 49 -7.92 -5.74 0.86
CA THR A 49 -7.02 -6.35 -0.13
C THR A 49 -5.72 -5.56 -0.18
N ARG A 50 -4.60 -6.25 0.02
CA ARG A 50 -3.25 -5.74 -0.20
C ARG A 50 -2.75 -6.24 -1.55
N THR A 51 -2.29 -5.32 -2.39
CA THR A 51 -1.60 -5.61 -3.64
C THR A 51 -0.21 -5.01 -3.57
N ALA A 52 0.81 -5.85 -3.71
CA ALA A 52 2.22 -5.45 -3.66
C ALA A 52 2.91 -5.71 -5.00
N LEU A 53 3.69 -4.73 -5.46
CA LEU A 53 4.59 -4.90 -6.61
C LEU A 53 5.98 -5.25 -6.10
N VAL A 54 6.43 -6.48 -6.39
CA VAL A 54 7.65 -7.05 -5.83
C VAL A 54 8.73 -7.28 -6.89
N THR A 55 9.97 -7.01 -6.52
CA THR A 55 11.15 -7.37 -7.33
C THR A 55 11.32 -8.90 -7.38
N PRO A 56 12.12 -9.44 -8.33
CA PRO A 56 12.45 -10.86 -8.37
C PRO A 56 13.15 -11.38 -7.10
N ARG A 57 13.78 -10.47 -6.33
CA ARG A 57 14.42 -10.77 -5.04
C ARG A 57 13.44 -10.78 -3.86
N GLY A 58 12.16 -10.54 -4.10
CA GLY A 58 11.09 -10.60 -3.10
C GLY A 58 10.87 -9.31 -2.31
N GLN A 59 11.57 -8.22 -2.63
CA GLN A 59 11.36 -6.90 -2.01
C GLN A 59 10.16 -6.20 -2.65
N SER A 60 9.17 -5.75 -1.86
CA SER A 60 8.05 -4.93 -2.33
C SER A 60 8.46 -3.48 -2.50
N LEU A 61 8.24 -2.88 -3.66
CA LEU A 61 8.53 -1.45 -3.88
C LEU A 61 7.28 -0.56 -3.79
N ILE A 62 6.10 -1.13 -4.03
CA ILE A 62 4.80 -0.46 -3.90
C ILE A 62 3.85 -1.40 -3.19
N GLU A 63 3.07 -0.88 -2.26
CA GLU A 63 1.99 -1.61 -1.59
C GLU A 63 0.72 -0.75 -1.57
N SER A 64 -0.37 -1.29 -2.12
CA SER A 64 -1.69 -0.68 -2.16
C SER A 64 -2.64 -1.47 -1.27
N TYR A 65 -3.41 -0.75 -0.44
CA TYR A 65 -4.38 -1.33 0.47
C TYR A 65 -5.77 -0.74 0.17
N ILE A 66 -6.70 -1.58 -0.28
CA ILE A 66 -8.10 -1.23 -0.45
C ILE A 66 -8.89 -1.83 0.71
N VAL A 67 -9.43 -0.97 1.57
CA VAL A 67 -10.18 -1.36 2.77
C VAL A 67 -11.67 -1.30 2.48
N ASP A 68 -12.37 -2.42 2.68
CA ASP A 68 -13.77 -2.55 2.33
C ASP A 68 -14.65 -1.65 3.21
N GLY A 69 -15.57 -0.92 2.57
CA GLY A 69 -16.51 -0.04 3.26
C GLY A 69 -15.91 1.25 3.84
N MET A 70 -14.57 1.42 3.81
CA MET A 70 -13.92 2.56 4.45
C MET A 70 -14.17 3.88 3.71
N GLY A 71 -14.43 4.93 4.48
CA GLY A 71 -14.56 6.32 4.01
C GLY A 71 -13.21 7.05 3.97
N HIS A 72 -13.26 8.37 3.79
CA HIS A 72 -12.06 9.22 3.88
C HIS A 72 -11.72 9.48 5.34
N ALA A 73 -11.16 8.47 5.99
CA ALA A 73 -10.77 8.48 7.39
C ALA A 73 -9.40 7.81 7.55
N HIS A 74 -8.64 8.21 8.57
CA HIS A 74 -7.37 7.59 8.90
C HIS A 74 -7.61 6.25 9.60
N PRO A 75 -7.16 5.12 9.04
CA PRO A 75 -7.37 3.83 9.67
C PRO A 75 -6.31 3.55 10.74
N GLY A 76 -6.78 3.20 11.94
CA GLY A 76 -5.94 2.93 13.08
C GLY A 76 -6.75 2.49 14.31
N PRO A 77 -6.47 1.32 14.90
CA PRO A 77 -7.29 0.78 15.99
C PRO A 77 -7.26 1.65 17.26
N ALA A 78 -6.18 2.39 17.48
CA ALA A 78 -6.04 3.34 18.59
C ALA A 78 -6.49 4.77 18.26
N GLY A 79 -7.03 5.01 17.05
CA GLY A 79 -7.42 6.34 16.57
C GLY A 79 -8.51 6.99 17.43
N GLN A 80 -8.39 8.30 17.65
CA GLN A 80 -9.40 9.12 18.32
C GLN A 80 -9.80 10.29 17.42
N GLY A 81 -11.08 10.67 17.43
CA GLY A 81 -11.61 11.79 16.68
C GLY A 81 -12.59 11.39 15.56
N LEU A 82 -13.14 12.40 14.90
CA LEU A 82 -14.21 12.23 13.90
C LEU A 82 -13.73 11.69 12.55
N PHE A 83 -12.42 11.75 12.27
CA PHE A 83 -11.82 11.35 11.00
C PHE A 83 -10.91 10.12 11.14
N THR A 84 -11.19 9.27 12.13
CA THR A 84 -10.47 8.01 12.35
C THR A 84 -11.40 6.81 12.18
N ASP A 85 -10.95 5.79 11.47
CA ASP A 85 -11.62 4.50 11.38
C ASP A 85 -10.86 3.47 12.23
N ARG A 86 -11.49 3.03 13.34
CA ARG A 86 -10.88 2.07 14.27
C ARG A 86 -10.93 0.63 13.78
N ALA A 87 -11.81 0.34 12.82
CA ALA A 87 -11.95 -1.00 12.24
C ALA A 87 -10.94 -1.24 11.11
N GLY A 88 -10.40 -0.19 10.50
CA GLY A 88 -9.36 -0.28 9.48
C GLY A 88 -8.03 -0.90 9.97
N PRO A 89 -7.14 -1.27 9.04
CA PRO A 89 -5.78 -1.69 9.37
C PRO A 89 -4.99 -0.54 10.01
N ASP A 90 -3.95 -0.85 10.78
CA ASP A 90 -3.10 0.20 11.35
C ASP A 90 -2.17 0.76 10.26
N SER A 91 -2.59 1.87 9.64
CA SER A 91 -1.82 2.50 8.56
C SER A 91 -0.47 3.04 9.00
N SER A 92 -0.34 3.46 10.26
CA SER A 92 0.93 3.96 10.80
C SER A 92 1.93 2.82 10.95
N SER A 93 1.48 1.68 11.50
CA SER A 93 2.31 0.48 11.59
C SER A 93 2.68 -0.06 10.20
N ILE A 94 1.74 -0.10 9.25
CA ILE A 94 2.02 -0.51 7.86
C ILE A 94 3.09 0.37 7.22
N ALA A 95 2.96 1.70 7.30
CA ALA A 95 3.93 2.63 6.73
C ALA A 95 5.32 2.47 7.39
N TRP A 96 5.34 2.26 8.71
CA TRP A 96 6.57 2.02 9.44
C TRP A 96 7.25 0.71 9.04
N ASP A 97 6.51 -0.38 8.94
CA ASP A 97 7.05 -1.69 8.55
C ASP A 97 7.59 -1.67 7.13
N PHE A 98 6.92 -0.95 6.22
CA PHE A 98 7.43 -0.69 4.87
C PHE A 98 8.75 0.10 4.92
N ALA A 99 8.83 1.22 5.65
CA ALA A 99 10.06 1.99 5.74
C ALA A 99 11.22 1.18 6.38
N LYS A 100 10.91 0.38 7.41
CA LYS A 100 11.88 -0.48 8.11
C LYS A 100 12.43 -1.58 7.21
N SER A 101 11.65 -2.11 6.28
CA SER A 101 12.13 -3.07 5.28
C SER A 101 12.94 -2.43 4.15
N HIS A 102 12.98 -1.09 4.09
CA HIS A 102 13.71 -0.28 3.10
C HIS A 102 14.79 0.62 3.75
N PRO A 103 15.76 0.05 4.50
CA PRO A 103 16.79 0.87 5.11
C PRO A 103 17.63 1.56 4.04
N ARG A 104 17.87 2.87 4.24
CA ARG A 104 18.80 3.61 3.38
C ARG A 104 20.19 2.99 3.54
N ARG A 105 20.74 2.43 2.47
CA ARG A 105 22.13 1.96 2.47
C ARG A 105 23.04 3.16 2.70
N ARG A 106 23.96 3.03 3.66
CA ARG A 106 24.98 4.04 3.96
C ARG A 106 26.12 3.94 2.96
#